data_AF-A0A8E0R054-F1
#
_entry.id   AF-A0A8E0R054-F1
#
_cell.length_a   1.000
_cell.length_b   1.000
_cell.length_c   1.000
_cell.angle_alpha   90.00
_cell.angle_beta   90.00
_cell.angle_gamma   90.00
#
_symmetry.space_group_name_H-M   'P 1'
#
loop_
_entity.id
_entity.type
_entity.pdbx_description
1 polymer ?
#
loop_
_entity_poly.entity_id
_entity_poly.type
_entity_poly.pdbx_seq_one_letter_code
_entity_poly.pdbx_strand_id
1 'polypeptide(L)'
;MLPLTDQQLSAGAAACLELQRTAQDIHSKRPFAALLLAPDNSTIVMSSLSLSHVRHAEAELARNAADNFAREYLAQSTLISTWEPCAMCAGTVYWANIGRLVYLASEKALQGIVGEGNPENLTLDLPCRTVFQSGQTEVEVIGPVSGWEEKVVADMRPNPHSSSLGDTTTIVIPKILLLSQSSYQALYGLVYLFNEAFPVVFGPGKGHGFNIGEQGLAFLCMAIGPIIAFCFYPLQERYYLRRVKESDGKGVPEARMWMARLGAIFIPISLFWFGWTSYRSVHWIVPIIASSFI
;
A
#
# COMPACT_ATOMS: atom_id res chain seq x y z
N MET A 1 1.51 25.85 -20.77
CA MET A 1 2.66 25.25 -20.05
C MET A 1 3.87 26.13 -20.25
N LEU A 2 4.70 26.30 -19.21
CA LEU A 2 5.94 27.05 -19.35
C LEU A 2 6.95 26.28 -20.22
N PRO A 3 7.71 26.95 -21.10
CA PRO A 3 8.79 26.32 -21.84
C PRO A 3 9.82 25.70 -20.89
N LEU A 4 10.31 24.50 -21.23
CA LEU A 4 11.39 23.85 -20.51
C LEU A 4 12.73 24.36 -21.03
N THR A 5 13.56 24.92 -20.15
CA THR A 5 14.92 25.35 -20.54
C THR A 5 15.90 24.18 -20.51
N ASP A 6 16.99 24.27 -21.29
CA ASP A 6 18.03 23.23 -21.32
C ASP A 6 18.68 23.01 -19.94
N GLN A 7 18.79 24.07 -19.13
CA GLN A 7 19.32 23.99 -17.77
C GLN A 7 18.38 23.19 -16.86
N GLN A 8 17.07 23.46 -16.92
CA GLN A 8 16.06 22.73 -16.16
C GLN A 8 15.97 21.27 -16.60
N LEU A 9 15.98 21.03 -17.91
CA LEU A 9 16.02 19.69 -18.49
C LEU A 9 17.24 18.91 -17.99
N SER A 10 18.42 19.52 -18.05
CA SER A 10 19.66 18.88 -17.60
C SER A 10 19.66 18.62 -16.08
N ALA A 11 19.14 19.55 -15.28
CA ALA A 11 19.04 19.37 -13.83
C ALA A 11 18.06 18.24 -13.46
N GLY A 12 16.89 18.21 -14.10
CA GLY A 12 15.90 17.15 -13.92
C GLY A 12 16.39 15.78 -14.39
N ALA A 13 17.09 15.73 -15.52
CA ALA A 13 17.73 14.52 -16.02
C ALA A 13 18.80 13.99 -15.06
N ALA A 14 19.64 14.86 -14.51
CA ALA A 14 20.65 14.48 -13.52
C ALA A 14 20.01 13.92 -12.25
N ALA A 15 18.98 14.59 -11.74
CA ALA A 15 18.24 14.13 -10.57
C ALA A 15 17.55 12.77 -10.80
N CYS A 16 16.99 12.56 -11.99
CA CYS A 16 16.33 11.30 -12.34
C CYS A 16 17.32 10.13 -12.45
N LEU A 17 18.51 10.38 -13.03
CA LEU A 17 19.57 9.39 -13.09
C LEU A 17 20.17 9.06 -11.71
N GLU A 18 20.33 10.07 -10.85
CA GLU A 18 20.79 9.84 -9.48
C GLU A 18 19.78 9.03 -8.66
N LEU A 19 18.48 9.24 -8.90
CA LEU A 19 17.43 8.42 -8.31
C LEU A 19 17.52 6.96 -8.79
N GLN A 20 17.81 6.72 -10.07
CA GLN A 20 18.07 5.37 -10.60
C GLN A 20 19.27 4.71 -9.91
N ARG A 21 20.37 5.44 -9.70
CA ARG A 21 21.54 4.93 -8.96
C ARG A 21 21.18 4.55 -7.54
N THR A 22 20.46 5.42 -6.84
CA THR A 22 19.97 5.15 -5.49
C THR A 22 19.10 3.89 -5.45
N ALA A 23 18.25 3.71 -6.46
CA ALA A 23 17.41 2.52 -6.60
C ALA A 23 18.24 1.23 -6.68
N GLN A 24 19.31 1.25 -7.47
CA GLN A 24 20.21 0.11 -7.64
C GLN A 24 21.08 -0.13 -6.39
N ASP A 25 21.77 0.91 -5.91
CA ASP A 25 22.80 0.80 -4.87
C ASP A 25 22.22 0.57 -3.47
N ILE A 26 21.10 1.21 -3.13
CA ILE A 26 20.50 1.13 -1.79
C ILE A 26 19.34 0.13 -1.75
N HIS A 27 18.48 0.15 -2.78
CA HIS A 27 17.21 -0.56 -2.74
C HIS A 27 17.20 -1.87 -3.53
N SER A 28 18.30 -2.20 -4.23
CA SER A 28 18.39 -3.39 -5.09
C SER A 28 17.24 -3.49 -6.11
N LYS A 29 16.72 -2.34 -6.57
CA LYS A 29 15.62 -2.25 -7.54
C LYS A 29 16.15 -2.22 -8.97
N ARG A 30 15.24 -2.50 -9.91
CA ARG A 30 15.52 -2.38 -11.35
C ARG A 30 15.87 -0.92 -11.70
N PRO A 31 16.71 -0.68 -12.73
CA PRO A 31 17.19 0.64 -13.09
C PRO A 31 16.14 1.46 -13.86
N PHE A 32 14.99 1.70 -13.25
CA PHE A 32 13.91 2.54 -13.79
C PHE A 32 13.44 3.50 -12.70
N ALA A 33 13.50 4.80 -13.00
CA ALA A 33 13.14 5.86 -12.09
C ALA A 33 12.36 6.97 -12.82
N ALA A 34 11.46 7.63 -12.10
CA ALA A 34 10.67 8.73 -12.62
C ALA A 34 10.53 9.85 -11.58
N LEU A 35 10.45 11.10 -12.07
CA LEU A 35 10.25 12.32 -11.29
C LEU A 35 9.06 13.10 -11.84
N LEU A 36 8.34 13.81 -10.97
CA LEU A 36 7.35 14.81 -11.34
C LEU A 36 7.88 16.19 -10.96
N LEU A 37 7.99 17.06 -11.95
CA LEU A 37 8.25 18.48 -11.77
C LEU A 37 6.94 19.25 -11.70
N ALA A 38 6.90 20.23 -10.80
CA ALA A 38 5.85 21.23 -10.74
C ALA A 38 5.79 22.06 -12.04
N PRO A 39 4.73 22.87 -12.24
CA PRO A 39 4.60 23.74 -13.41
C PRO A 39 5.74 24.75 -13.62
N ASP A 40 6.58 24.98 -12.60
CA ASP A 40 7.78 25.81 -12.69
C ASP A 40 8.97 25.12 -13.38
N ASN A 41 8.83 23.83 -13.73
CA ASN A 41 9.86 22.97 -14.33
C ASN A 41 11.15 22.81 -13.50
N SER A 42 11.12 23.14 -12.19
CA SER A 42 12.31 23.10 -11.33
C SER A 42 12.04 22.34 -10.02
N THR A 43 10.83 22.48 -9.46
CA THR A 43 10.51 21.87 -8.17
C THR A 43 10.10 20.41 -8.37
N ILE A 44 10.87 19.48 -7.81
CA ILE A 44 10.49 18.07 -7.76
C ILE A 44 9.42 17.89 -6.68
N VAL A 45 8.21 17.50 -7.07
CA VAL A 45 7.08 17.32 -6.15
C VAL A 45 6.80 15.85 -5.83
N MET A 46 7.29 14.94 -6.67
CA MET A 46 7.12 13.51 -6.49
C MET A 46 8.23 12.75 -7.21
N SER A 47 8.57 11.57 -6.69
CA SER A 47 9.47 10.63 -7.33
C SER A 47 8.99 9.19 -7.13
N SER A 48 9.40 8.30 -8.02
CA SER A 48 9.05 6.88 -7.93
C SER A 48 10.14 6.01 -8.55
N LEU A 49 10.17 4.75 -8.12
CA LEU A 49 11.05 3.70 -8.57
C LEU A 49 10.22 2.51 -9.06
N SER A 50 10.81 1.65 -9.90
CA SER A 50 10.15 0.39 -10.28
C SER A 50 9.98 -0.52 -9.05
N LEU A 51 8.74 -0.83 -8.70
CA LEU A 51 8.38 -1.64 -7.54
C LEU A 51 8.21 -3.12 -7.88
N SER A 52 7.69 -3.44 -9.07
CA SER A 52 7.51 -4.82 -9.56
C SER A 52 7.41 -4.85 -11.08
N HIS A 53 7.20 -6.03 -11.67
CA HIS A 53 7.09 -6.24 -13.12
C HIS A 53 6.00 -5.41 -13.81
N VAL A 54 4.91 -5.04 -13.11
CA VAL A 54 3.81 -4.21 -13.65
C VAL A 54 3.58 -2.92 -12.87
N ARG A 55 4.40 -2.67 -11.83
CA ARG A 55 4.38 -1.45 -11.03
C ARG A 55 5.64 -0.65 -11.35
N HIS A 56 5.64 -0.09 -12.54
CA HIS A 56 6.74 0.72 -13.07
C HIS A 56 6.78 2.10 -12.42
N ALA A 57 7.95 2.73 -12.42
CA ALA A 57 8.18 4.02 -11.79
C ALA A 57 7.18 5.07 -12.28
N GLU A 58 6.98 5.16 -13.60
CA GLU A 58 6.13 6.13 -14.28
C GLU A 58 4.65 5.91 -13.95
N ALA A 59 4.19 4.66 -14.00
CA ALA A 59 2.78 4.33 -13.73
C ALA A 59 2.42 4.59 -12.27
N GLU A 60 3.30 4.23 -11.33
CA GLU A 60 3.08 4.49 -9.90
C GLU A 60 3.13 6.00 -9.59
N LEU A 61 4.08 6.72 -10.21
CA LEU A 61 4.16 8.16 -10.08
C LEU A 61 2.91 8.86 -10.64
N ALA A 62 2.45 8.47 -11.82
CA ALA A 62 1.27 9.06 -12.44
C ALA A 62 -0.02 8.78 -11.64
N ARG A 63 -0.19 7.57 -11.09
CA ARG A 63 -1.31 7.23 -10.20
C ARG A 63 -1.29 8.08 -8.93
N ASN A 64 -0.15 8.10 -8.24
CA ASN A 64 -0.01 8.89 -7.01
C ASN A 64 -0.19 10.38 -7.29
N ALA A 65 0.28 10.88 -8.43
CA ALA A 65 0.09 12.27 -8.82
C ALA A 65 -1.38 12.60 -9.04
N ALA A 66 -2.13 11.74 -9.76
CA ALA A 66 -3.56 11.93 -10.00
C ALA A 66 -4.40 11.93 -8.71
N ASP A 67 -3.98 11.15 -7.69
CA ASP A 67 -4.67 11.12 -6.39
C ASP A 67 -4.38 12.36 -5.52
N ASN A 68 -3.27 13.07 -5.76
CA ASN A 68 -2.77 14.12 -4.86
C ASN A 68 -2.79 15.54 -5.45
N PHE A 69 -2.92 15.70 -6.78
CA PHE A 69 -2.87 17.00 -7.43
C PHE A 69 -4.10 17.24 -8.32
N ALA A 70 -4.48 18.51 -8.46
CA ALA A 70 -5.55 18.91 -9.36
C ALA A 70 -5.21 18.60 -10.82
N ARG A 71 -6.22 18.27 -11.62
CA ARG A 71 -6.07 17.89 -13.02
C ARG A 71 -5.42 19.01 -13.85
N GLU A 72 -5.75 20.26 -13.58
CA GLU A 72 -5.20 21.46 -14.22
C GLU A 72 -3.73 21.69 -13.83
N TYR A 73 -3.36 21.33 -12.60
CA TYR A 73 -1.98 21.40 -12.14
C TYR A 73 -1.11 20.40 -12.91
N LEU A 74 -1.56 19.14 -12.99
CA LEU A 74 -0.86 18.08 -13.73
C LEU A 74 -0.75 18.39 -15.22
N ALA A 75 -1.76 19.05 -15.80
CA ALA A 75 -1.74 19.49 -17.20
C ALA A 75 -0.57 20.45 -17.49
N GLN A 76 0.00 21.08 -16.47
CA GLN A 76 1.15 21.99 -16.57
C GLN A 76 2.44 21.39 -16.01
N SER A 77 2.39 20.18 -15.45
CA SER A 77 3.54 19.47 -14.88
C SER A 77 4.33 18.68 -15.92
N THR A 78 5.60 18.40 -15.59
CA THR A 78 6.52 17.62 -16.43
C THR A 78 6.93 16.34 -15.71
N LEU A 79 6.69 15.17 -16.30
CA LEU A 79 7.24 13.90 -15.85
C LEU A 79 8.57 13.65 -16.54
N ILE A 80 9.62 13.35 -15.79
CA ILE A 80 10.92 12.91 -16.30
C ILE A 80 11.11 11.44 -15.97
N SER A 81 11.41 10.60 -16.97
CA SER A 81 11.75 9.19 -16.80
C SER A 81 13.15 8.88 -17.33
N THR A 82 13.86 7.92 -16.72
CA THR A 82 15.14 7.47 -17.24
C THR A 82 15.00 6.73 -18.57
N TRP A 83 13.90 6.00 -18.76
CA TRP A 83 13.62 5.26 -19.98
C TRP A 83 12.32 5.71 -20.63
N GLU A 84 12.16 5.43 -21.92
CA GLU A 84 10.91 5.68 -22.63
C GLU A 84 9.78 4.86 -21.98
N PRO A 85 8.66 5.49 -21.59
CA PRO A 85 7.58 4.75 -20.93
C PRO A 85 6.92 3.75 -21.87
N CYS A 86 6.79 2.50 -21.41
CA CYS A 86 6.04 1.47 -22.14
C CYS A 86 4.54 1.84 -22.28
N ALA A 87 3.81 1.10 -23.12
CA ALA A 87 2.41 1.39 -23.43
C ALA A 87 1.50 1.56 -22.19
N MET A 88 1.68 0.72 -21.17
CA MET A 88 0.95 0.81 -19.89
C MET A 88 1.25 2.14 -19.17
N CYS A 89 2.53 2.53 -19.13
CA CYS A 89 2.97 3.74 -18.45
C CYS A 89 2.52 4.98 -19.21
N ALA A 90 2.72 5.01 -20.53
CA ALA A 90 2.24 6.08 -21.40
C ALA A 90 0.72 6.29 -21.25
N GLY A 91 -0.07 5.21 -21.28
CA GLY A 91 -1.50 5.28 -21.03
C GLY A 91 -1.84 5.85 -19.64
N THR A 92 -1.11 5.44 -18.60
CA THR A 92 -1.34 5.94 -17.24
C THR A 92 -1.02 7.43 -17.11
N VAL A 93 0.08 7.90 -17.71
CA VAL A 93 0.48 9.31 -17.78
C VAL A 93 -0.58 10.15 -18.49
N TYR A 94 -1.10 9.65 -19.60
CA TYR A 94 -2.19 10.28 -20.35
C TYR A 94 -3.45 10.45 -19.49
N TRP A 95 -3.89 9.40 -18.80
CA TRP A 95 -5.09 9.44 -17.95
C TRP A 95 -4.92 10.29 -16.69
N ALA A 96 -3.69 10.37 -16.16
CA ALA A 96 -3.33 11.28 -15.08
C ALA A 96 -3.32 12.77 -15.52
N ASN A 97 -3.49 13.04 -16.82
CA ASN A 97 -3.50 14.38 -17.40
C ASN A 97 -2.18 15.13 -17.18
N ILE A 98 -1.04 14.43 -17.19
CA ILE A 98 0.28 15.04 -17.10
C ILE A 98 0.63 15.62 -18.47
N GLY A 99 0.92 16.92 -18.53
CA GLY A 99 1.00 17.63 -19.81
C GLY A 99 2.31 17.44 -20.59
N ARG A 100 3.42 17.12 -19.92
CA ARG A 100 4.72 16.88 -20.58
C ARG A 100 5.41 15.63 -20.04
N LEU A 101 5.95 14.84 -20.96
CA LEU A 101 6.83 13.70 -20.69
C LEU A 101 8.23 13.99 -21.26
N VAL A 102 9.25 13.77 -20.45
CA VAL A 102 10.66 13.76 -20.84
C VAL A 102 11.21 12.36 -20.58
N TYR A 103 11.88 11.74 -21.55
CA TYR A 103 12.59 10.48 -21.33
C TYR A 103 14.04 10.55 -21.80
N LEU A 104 14.95 10.00 -21.01
CA LEU A 104 16.39 10.14 -21.25
C LEU A 104 16.92 9.14 -22.29
N ALA A 105 16.59 7.86 -22.15
CA ALA A 105 16.96 6.79 -23.07
C ALA A 105 15.73 6.15 -23.72
N SER A 106 15.87 5.69 -24.97
CA SER A 106 14.80 5.04 -25.72
C SER A 106 14.57 3.58 -25.34
N GLU A 107 13.34 3.08 -25.56
CA GLU A 107 13.03 1.65 -25.36
C GLU A 107 13.84 0.76 -26.32
N LYS A 108 14.19 1.29 -27.51
CA LYS A 108 15.06 0.61 -28.48
C LYS A 108 16.47 0.40 -27.94
N ALA A 109 17.04 1.40 -27.26
CA ALA A 109 18.32 1.25 -26.59
C ALA A 109 18.24 0.17 -25.49
N LEU A 110 17.13 0.14 -24.74
CA LEU A 110 16.88 -0.89 -23.72
C LEU A 110 16.82 -2.30 -24.32
N GLN A 111 16.07 -2.47 -25.42
CA GLN A 111 15.95 -3.74 -26.13
C GLN A 111 17.32 -4.25 -26.62
N GLY A 112 18.17 -3.35 -27.13
CA GLY A 112 19.54 -3.69 -27.55
C GLY A 112 20.41 -4.24 -26.43
N ILE A 113 20.16 -3.85 -25.17
CA ILE A 113 20.89 -4.32 -23.99
C ILE A 113 20.33 -5.64 -23.46
N VAL A 114 19.00 -5.75 -23.40
CA VAL A 114 18.31 -6.92 -22.83
C VAL A 114 18.40 -8.15 -23.75
N GLY A 115 18.50 -7.93 -25.06
CA GLY A 115 18.58 -8.97 -26.09
C GLY A 115 17.22 -9.52 -26.52
N GLU A 116 17.19 -10.19 -27.67
CA GLU A 116 15.98 -10.84 -28.19
C GLU A 116 15.61 -12.08 -27.37
N GLY A 117 14.32 -12.25 -27.07
CA GLY A 117 13.80 -13.48 -26.45
C GLY A 117 14.01 -13.61 -24.94
N ASN A 118 14.28 -12.52 -24.21
CA ASN A 118 14.36 -12.54 -22.76
C ASN A 118 12.99 -12.90 -22.13
N PRO A 119 12.85 -14.03 -21.39
CA PRO A 119 11.58 -14.47 -20.84
C PRO A 119 11.03 -13.54 -19.73
N GLU A 120 11.87 -12.68 -19.14
CA GLU A 120 11.46 -11.72 -18.12
C GLU A 120 11.05 -10.35 -18.69
N ASN A 121 11.54 -10.02 -19.89
CA ASN A 121 11.22 -8.76 -20.56
C ASN A 121 11.10 -8.97 -22.07
N LEU A 122 9.89 -9.34 -22.49
CA LEU A 122 9.46 -9.33 -23.89
C LEU A 122 9.14 -7.90 -24.28
N THR A 123 10.19 -7.08 -24.44
CA THR A 123 10.10 -5.65 -24.69
C THR A 123 9.11 -5.36 -25.81
N LEU A 124 8.07 -4.58 -25.52
CA LEU A 124 7.07 -4.15 -26.49
C LEU A 124 7.62 -2.90 -27.20
N ASP A 125 8.12 -3.07 -28.43
CA ASP A 125 8.59 -1.96 -29.28
C ASP A 125 7.40 -1.13 -29.80
N LEU A 126 6.76 -0.40 -28.89
CA LEU A 126 5.69 0.55 -29.18
C LEU A 126 6.07 1.91 -28.59
N PRO A 127 6.46 2.88 -29.45
CA PRO A 127 6.83 4.23 -28.98
C PRO A 127 5.70 4.88 -28.18
N CYS A 128 6.06 5.55 -27.09
CA CYS A 128 5.08 6.21 -26.21
C CYS A 128 4.26 7.27 -26.97
N ARG A 129 4.87 7.93 -27.95
CA ARG A 129 4.25 8.93 -28.83
C ARG A 129 3.03 8.37 -29.57
N THR A 130 3.08 7.11 -30.01
CA THR A 130 1.96 6.45 -30.70
C THR A 130 0.75 6.29 -29.78
N VAL A 131 1.00 6.00 -28.50
CA VAL A 131 -0.06 5.89 -27.49
C VAL A 131 -0.70 7.26 -27.24
N PHE A 132 0.10 8.30 -27.03
CA PHE A 132 -0.42 9.65 -26.79
C PHE A 132 -1.18 10.22 -27.99
N GLN A 133 -0.70 10.00 -29.22
CA GLN A 133 -1.35 10.45 -30.46
C GLN A 133 -2.71 9.79 -30.70
N SER A 134 -2.97 8.65 -30.07
CA SER A 134 -4.27 7.97 -30.14
C SER A 134 -5.32 8.57 -29.18
N GLY A 135 -4.91 9.53 -28.35
CA GLY A 135 -5.77 10.21 -27.38
C GLY A 135 -6.40 11.51 -27.89
N GLN A 136 -7.18 12.15 -27.01
CA GLN A 136 -7.81 13.46 -27.23
C GLN A 136 -7.09 14.60 -26.51
N THR A 137 -6.24 14.28 -25.53
CA THR A 137 -5.40 15.25 -24.82
C THR A 137 -4.01 15.28 -25.44
N GLU A 138 -3.45 16.48 -25.62
CA GLU A 138 -2.08 16.65 -26.07
C GLU A 138 -1.10 16.44 -24.91
N VAL A 139 -0.12 15.56 -25.11
CA VAL A 139 1.02 15.36 -24.20
C VAL A 139 2.28 15.73 -24.96
N GLU A 140 3.00 16.74 -24.50
CA GLU A 140 4.28 17.12 -25.07
C GLU A 140 5.33 16.07 -24.72
N VAL A 141 6.01 15.50 -25.72
CA VAL A 141 7.01 14.44 -25.48
C VAL A 141 8.39 14.90 -25.96
N ILE A 142 9.36 14.92 -25.04
CA ILE A 142 10.76 15.25 -25.28
C ILE A 142 11.61 14.01 -25.00
N GLY A 143 12.35 13.54 -25.99
CA GLY A 143 13.18 12.36 -25.83
C GLY A 143 13.41 11.60 -27.14
N PRO A 144 14.43 10.73 -27.22
CA PRO A 144 15.48 10.58 -26.21
C PRO A 144 16.31 11.87 -26.09
N VAL A 145 16.77 12.21 -24.88
CA VAL A 145 17.50 13.48 -24.66
C VAL A 145 18.96 13.31 -25.09
N SER A 146 19.41 14.14 -26.03
CA SER A 146 20.78 14.12 -26.56
C SER A 146 21.83 14.18 -25.45
N GLY A 147 22.81 13.28 -25.49
CA GLY A 147 23.89 13.19 -24.50
C GLY A 147 23.50 12.59 -23.14
N TRP A 148 22.24 12.18 -22.95
CA TRP A 148 21.78 11.48 -21.76
C TRP A 148 21.53 9.98 -21.99
N GLU A 149 21.13 9.57 -23.19
CA GLU A 149 20.88 8.16 -23.50
C GLU A 149 22.09 7.28 -23.17
N GLU A 150 23.29 7.66 -23.64
CA GLU A 150 24.55 6.95 -23.34
C GLU A 150 24.84 6.87 -21.84
N LYS A 151 24.49 7.91 -21.06
CA LYS A 151 24.71 7.95 -19.62
C LYS A 151 23.77 7.01 -18.87
N VAL A 152 22.49 6.95 -19.28
CA VAL A 152 21.52 6.03 -18.68
C VAL A 152 21.88 4.58 -19.01
N VAL A 153 22.27 4.32 -20.26
CA VAL A 153 22.74 3.00 -20.71
C VAL A 153 23.97 2.56 -19.94
N ALA A 154 24.96 3.45 -19.75
CA ALA A 154 26.17 3.13 -18.98
C ALA A 154 25.91 2.91 -17.49
N ASP A 155 24.89 3.54 -16.93
CA ASP A 155 24.49 3.38 -15.53
C ASP A 155 23.66 2.10 -15.27
N MET A 156 23.13 1.49 -16.33
CA MET A 156 22.33 0.29 -16.26
C MET A 156 23.20 -0.91 -15.83
N ARG A 157 22.96 -1.42 -14.62
CA ARG A 157 23.59 -2.66 -14.14
C ARG A 157 22.56 -3.80 -14.19
N PRO A 158 22.94 -4.99 -14.68
CA PRO A 158 22.06 -6.16 -14.60
C PRO A 158 21.72 -6.43 -13.13
N ASN A 159 20.44 -6.53 -12.81
CA ASN A 159 20.01 -6.83 -11.45
C ASN A 159 20.41 -8.29 -11.12
N PRO A 160 21.27 -8.55 -10.11
CA PRO A 160 21.68 -9.90 -9.72
C PRO A 160 20.53 -10.76 -9.17
N HIS A 161 19.36 -10.16 -8.88
CA HIS A 161 18.18 -10.84 -8.32
C HIS A 161 17.01 -11.02 -9.31
N SER A 162 17.25 -10.82 -10.62
CA SER A 162 16.24 -11.02 -11.69
C SER A 162 15.54 -12.39 -11.63
N SER A 163 16.23 -13.44 -11.20
CA SER A 163 15.68 -14.79 -11.08
C SER A 163 14.72 -15.03 -9.89
N SER A 164 14.48 -14.03 -9.04
CA SER A 164 13.56 -14.18 -7.90
C SER A 164 12.34 -13.28 -8.06
N LEU A 165 11.22 -13.90 -8.49
CA LEU A 165 9.83 -13.40 -8.34
C LEU A 165 9.43 -13.26 -6.84
N GLY A 166 10.36 -12.84 -5.98
CA GLY A 166 10.32 -13.07 -4.55
C GLY A 166 10.45 -11.85 -3.67
N ASP A 167 10.67 -10.65 -4.21
CA ASP A 167 10.90 -9.44 -3.40
C ASP A 167 9.62 -8.89 -2.79
N THR A 168 9.23 -9.60 -1.74
CA THR A 168 8.21 -9.25 -0.74
C THR A 168 8.85 -8.29 0.27
N THR A 169 9.42 -7.21 -0.23
CA THR A 169 10.04 -6.13 0.57
C THR A 169 9.59 -4.81 -0.02
N THR A 170 8.27 -4.65 -0.07
CA THR A 170 7.69 -3.30 -0.02
C THR A 170 7.35 -3.07 1.43
N ILE A 171 7.92 -2.01 2.02
CA ILE A 171 7.46 -1.39 3.26
C ILE A 171 6.09 -0.74 2.94
N VAL A 172 5.12 -1.57 2.58
CA VAL A 172 3.71 -1.30 2.78
C VAL A 172 3.49 -2.01 4.09
N ILE A 173 3.22 -1.27 5.17
CA ILE A 173 2.67 -1.86 6.40
C ILE A 173 1.61 -2.84 5.90
N PRO A 174 1.77 -4.17 6.07
CA PRO A 174 0.93 -5.15 5.40
C PRO A 174 -0.50 -4.68 5.59
N LYS A 175 -1.32 -4.54 4.53
CA LYS A 175 -2.70 -4.03 4.70
C LYS A 175 -3.43 -4.78 5.82
N ILE A 176 -3.08 -6.05 5.99
CA ILE A 176 -3.50 -6.93 7.09
C ILE A 176 -3.00 -6.51 8.49
N LEU A 177 -1.79 -5.95 8.63
CA LEU A 177 -1.26 -5.39 9.87
C LEU A 177 -2.02 -4.10 10.24
N LEU A 178 -2.26 -3.20 9.27
CA LEU A 178 -3.13 -2.02 9.49
C LEU A 178 -4.54 -2.43 9.89
N LEU A 179 -5.13 -3.40 9.19
CA LEU A 179 -6.44 -3.96 9.54
C LEU A 179 -6.43 -4.56 10.95
N SER A 180 -5.43 -5.37 11.30
CA SER A 180 -5.31 -5.96 12.65
C SER A 180 -5.21 -4.91 13.75
N GLN A 181 -4.47 -3.82 13.50
CA GLN A 181 -4.29 -2.72 14.45
C GLN A 181 -5.57 -1.88 14.58
N SER A 182 -6.30 -1.66 13.48
CA SER A 182 -7.61 -1.01 13.52
C SER A 182 -8.66 -1.83 14.26
N SER A 183 -8.68 -3.16 14.07
CA SER A 183 -9.58 -4.06 14.80
C SER A 183 -9.28 -4.07 16.29
N TYR A 184 -7.99 -4.09 16.69
CA TYR A 184 -7.60 -4.02 18.09
C TYR A 184 -8.08 -2.73 18.76
N GLN A 185 -7.97 -1.58 18.06
CA GLN A 185 -8.48 -0.30 18.55
C GLN A 185 -10.00 -0.29 18.69
N ALA A 186 -10.73 -0.93 17.76
CA ALA A 186 -12.19 -1.04 17.83
C ALA A 186 -12.64 -1.87 19.05
N LEU A 187 -11.95 -3.00 19.33
CA LEU A 187 -12.22 -3.83 20.51
C LEU A 187 -11.93 -3.09 21.81
N TYR A 188 -10.82 -2.36 21.85
CA TYR A 188 -10.48 -1.51 23.00
C TYR A 188 -11.56 -0.45 23.22
N GLY A 189 -11.98 0.25 22.16
CA GLY A 189 -13.09 1.21 22.24
C GLY A 189 -14.39 0.58 22.73
N LEU A 190 -14.68 -0.66 22.35
CA LEU A 190 -15.84 -1.40 22.82
C LEU A 190 -15.78 -1.64 24.34
N VAL A 191 -14.65 -2.08 24.87
CA VAL A 191 -14.44 -2.24 26.33
C VAL A 191 -14.70 -0.94 27.09
N TYR A 192 -14.31 0.22 26.54
CA TYR A 192 -14.63 1.52 27.14
C TYR A 192 -16.11 1.87 27.11
N LEU A 193 -16.83 1.55 26.02
CA LEU A 193 -18.29 1.75 25.98
C LEU A 193 -19.00 0.92 27.05
N PHE A 194 -18.46 -0.25 27.37
CA PHE A 194 -18.99 -1.09 28.44
C PHE A 194 -18.79 -0.50 29.84
N ASN A 195 -17.83 0.41 30.04
CA ASN A 195 -17.70 1.18 31.28
C ASN A 195 -18.98 1.98 31.58
N GLU A 196 -19.68 2.45 30.55
CA GLU A 196 -20.96 3.15 30.68
C GLU A 196 -22.16 2.19 30.63
N ALA A 197 -22.08 1.12 29.82
CA ALA A 197 -23.19 0.19 29.66
C ALA A 197 -23.47 -0.65 30.92
N PHE A 198 -22.44 -1.10 31.64
CA PHE A 198 -22.61 -1.97 32.81
C PHE A 198 -23.32 -1.26 33.98
N PRO A 199 -22.99 -0.02 34.35
CA PRO A 199 -23.76 0.72 35.34
C PRO A 199 -25.22 0.93 34.94
N VAL A 200 -25.51 1.12 33.64
CA VAL A 200 -26.88 1.27 33.14
C VAL A 200 -27.68 -0.03 33.26
N VAL A 201 -27.08 -1.18 32.93
CA VAL A 201 -27.76 -2.49 32.92
C VAL A 201 -27.81 -3.12 34.32
N PHE A 202 -26.71 -3.06 35.08
CA PHE A 202 -26.60 -3.73 36.38
C PHE A 202 -26.86 -2.80 37.56
N GLY A 203 -26.70 -1.48 37.41
CA GLY A 203 -26.78 -0.54 38.52
C GLY A 203 -28.19 -0.33 39.12
N PRO A 204 -28.29 0.55 40.13
CA PRO A 204 -29.54 0.85 40.82
C PRO A 204 -30.54 1.59 39.91
N GLY A 205 -31.84 1.34 40.09
CA GLY A 205 -32.92 1.95 39.30
C GLY A 205 -33.51 1.00 38.27
N LYS A 206 -33.38 1.30 36.97
CA LYS A 206 -33.96 0.51 35.87
C LYS A 206 -33.17 -0.79 35.55
N GLY A 207 -31.96 -0.94 36.10
CA GLY A 207 -31.11 -2.12 35.94
C GLY A 207 -31.40 -3.26 36.93
N HIS A 208 -30.43 -4.15 37.13
CA HIS A 208 -30.52 -5.29 38.05
C HIS A 208 -30.32 -4.96 39.53
N GLY A 209 -30.00 -3.71 39.89
CA GLY A 209 -29.96 -3.25 41.29
C GLY A 209 -28.65 -3.51 42.03
N PHE A 210 -27.55 -3.79 41.32
CA PHE A 210 -26.25 -4.04 41.91
C PHE A 210 -25.66 -2.78 42.53
N ASN A 211 -24.97 -2.96 43.66
CA ASN A 211 -24.14 -1.91 44.24
C ASN A 211 -22.84 -1.68 43.42
N ILE A 212 -22.07 -0.64 43.75
CA ILE A 212 -20.86 -0.27 42.99
C ILE A 212 -19.82 -1.42 42.97
N GLY A 213 -19.67 -2.16 44.08
CA GLY A 213 -18.74 -3.29 44.17
C GLY A 213 -19.20 -4.50 43.34
N GLU A 214 -20.48 -4.82 43.38
CA GLU A 214 -21.09 -5.90 42.57
C GLU A 214 -21.01 -5.61 41.07
N GLN A 215 -21.18 -4.34 40.67
CA GLN A 215 -20.96 -3.90 39.29
C GLN A 215 -19.50 -4.12 38.88
N GLY A 216 -18.53 -3.80 39.75
CA GLY A 216 -17.11 -4.07 39.52
C GLY A 216 -16.80 -5.56 39.37
N LEU A 217 -17.46 -6.43 40.15
CA LEU A 217 -17.33 -7.89 39.99
C LEU A 217 -17.90 -8.39 38.66
N ALA A 218 -18.99 -7.79 38.16
CA ALA A 218 -19.53 -8.16 36.86
C ALA A 218 -18.53 -7.92 35.73
N PHE A 219 -17.71 -6.86 35.78
CA PHE A 219 -16.67 -6.58 34.78
C PHE A 219 -15.61 -7.69 34.64
N LEU A 220 -15.38 -8.50 35.67
CA LEU A 220 -14.41 -9.59 35.62
C LEU A 220 -14.74 -10.61 34.52
N CYS A 221 -16.00 -10.72 34.10
CA CYS A 221 -16.37 -11.61 33.00
C CYS A 221 -15.68 -11.25 31.68
N MET A 222 -15.32 -9.98 31.44
CA MET A 222 -14.63 -9.54 30.23
C MET A 222 -13.18 -10.02 30.17
N ALA A 223 -12.59 -10.42 31.29
CA ALA A 223 -11.25 -11.03 31.28
C ALA A 223 -11.26 -12.46 30.72
N ILE A 224 -12.42 -13.12 30.67
CA ILE A 224 -12.54 -14.52 30.24
C ILE A 224 -12.18 -14.67 28.75
N GLY A 225 -12.66 -13.78 27.87
CA GLY A 225 -12.36 -13.80 26.44
C GLY A 225 -10.86 -13.76 26.13
N PRO A 226 -10.11 -12.76 26.64
CA PRO A 226 -8.66 -12.69 26.50
C PRO A 226 -7.91 -13.89 27.09
N ILE A 227 -8.36 -14.44 28.23
CA ILE A 227 -7.76 -15.64 28.83
C ILE A 227 -7.91 -16.84 27.90
N ILE A 228 -9.11 -17.05 27.34
CA ILE A 228 -9.35 -18.11 26.35
C ILE A 228 -8.45 -17.90 25.13
N ALA A 229 -8.39 -16.68 24.59
CA ALA A 229 -7.54 -16.36 23.44
C ALA A 229 -6.05 -16.65 23.72
N PHE A 230 -5.56 -16.31 24.91
CA PHE A 230 -4.19 -16.61 25.35
C PHE A 230 -3.93 -18.13 25.42
N CYS A 231 -4.87 -18.91 25.95
CA CYS A 231 -4.76 -20.37 25.97
C CYS A 231 -4.69 -20.99 24.56
N PHE A 232 -5.36 -20.38 23.57
CA PHE A 232 -5.31 -20.83 22.17
C PHE A 232 -4.11 -20.29 21.38
N TYR A 233 -3.35 -19.33 21.92
CA TYR A 233 -2.19 -18.74 21.26
C TYR A 233 -1.15 -19.78 20.76
N PRO A 234 -0.77 -20.82 21.54
CA PRO A 234 0.17 -21.84 21.07
C PRO A 234 -0.32 -22.60 19.82
N LEU A 235 -1.64 -22.80 19.68
CA LEU A 235 -2.22 -23.44 18.50
C LEU A 235 -2.11 -22.53 17.27
N GLN A 236 -2.38 -21.24 17.45
CA GLN A 236 -2.22 -20.23 16.40
C GLN A 236 -0.76 -20.07 15.97
N GLU A 237 0.18 -20.07 16.91
CA GLU A 237 1.62 -19.99 16.61
C GLU A 237 2.09 -21.21 15.80
N ARG A 238 1.65 -22.41 16.18
CA ARG A 238 1.94 -23.64 15.42
C ARG A 238 1.36 -23.58 13.99
N TYR A 239 0.15 -23.05 13.83
CA TYR A 239 -0.47 -22.86 12.51
C TYR A 239 0.32 -21.85 11.66
N TYR A 240 0.72 -20.72 12.26
CA TYR A 240 1.52 -19.69 11.59
C TYR A 240 2.87 -20.24 11.11
N LEU A 241 3.62 -20.92 11.99
CA LEU A 241 4.91 -21.50 11.65
C LEU A 241 4.81 -22.56 10.54
N ARG A 242 3.73 -23.36 10.53
CA ARG A 242 3.46 -24.31 9.43
C ARG A 242 3.31 -23.57 8.09
N ARG A 243 2.55 -22.46 8.07
CA ARG A 243 2.32 -21.67 6.84
C ARG A 243 3.56 -20.94 6.33
N VAL A 244 4.41 -20.48 7.24
CA VAL A 244 5.73 -19.91 6.88
C VAL A 244 6.62 -20.98 6.26
N LYS A 245 6.61 -22.20 6.81
CA LYS A 245 7.36 -23.33 6.24
C LYS A 245 6.87 -23.73 4.84
N GLU A 246 5.55 -23.72 4.63
CA GLU A 246 4.93 -23.96 3.31
C GLU A 246 5.24 -22.84 2.29
N SER A 247 5.60 -21.65 2.76
CA SER A 247 5.91 -20.48 1.93
C SER A 247 7.41 -20.22 1.78
N ASP A 248 8.22 -21.28 1.91
CA ASP A 248 9.68 -21.22 1.74
C ASP A 248 10.37 -20.21 2.69
N GLY A 249 9.88 -20.12 3.93
CA GLY A 249 10.43 -19.21 4.94
C GLY A 249 9.96 -17.76 4.82
N LYS A 250 9.12 -17.43 3.82
CA LYS A 250 8.51 -16.10 3.71
C LYS A 250 7.42 -15.91 4.77
N GLY A 251 7.41 -14.74 5.41
CA GLY A 251 6.38 -14.37 6.37
C GLY A 251 5.01 -14.26 5.70
N VAL A 252 4.02 -15.02 6.20
CA VAL A 252 2.63 -14.98 5.71
C VAL A 252 1.77 -14.23 6.73
N PRO A 253 1.58 -12.92 6.59
CA PRO A 253 0.90 -12.13 7.61
C PRO A 253 -0.59 -12.50 7.77
N GLU A 254 -1.24 -13.02 6.73
CA GLU A 254 -2.63 -13.52 6.77
C GLU A 254 -2.80 -14.73 7.69
N ALA A 255 -1.76 -15.56 7.83
CA ALA A 255 -1.80 -16.74 8.69
C ALA A 255 -1.87 -16.37 10.18
N ARG A 256 -1.43 -15.16 10.56
CA ARG A 256 -1.58 -14.63 11.93
C ARG A 256 -3.02 -14.27 12.27
N MET A 257 -3.89 -14.08 11.28
CA MET A 257 -5.28 -13.65 11.49
C MET A 257 -6.28 -14.81 11.51
N TRP A 258 -5.80 -16.06 11.59
CA TRP A 258 -6.67 -17.24 11.58
C TRP A 258 -7.72 -17.22 12.70
N MET A 259 -7.31 -16.92 13.94
CA MET A 259 -8.25 -16.89 15.08
C MET A 259 -9.14 -15.65 15.08
N ALA A 260 -8.71 -14.54 14.45
CA ALA A 260 -9.53 -13.34 14.32
C ALA A 260 -10.83 -13.59 13.54
N ARG A 261 -10.87 -14.62 12.67
CA ARG A 261 -12.08 -15.04 11.95
C ARG A 261 -13.18 -15.51 12.89
N LEU A 262 -12.81 -16.17 13.98
CA LEU A 262 -13.77 -16.60 14.99
C LEU A 262 -14.30 -15.40 15.77
N GLY A 263 -13.41 -14.48 16.17
CA GLY A 263 -13.79 -13.24 16.85
C GLY A 263 -14.79 -12.40 16.04
N ALA A 264 -14.62 -12.33 14.71
CA ALA A 264 -15.55 -11.61 13.84
C ALA A 264 -17.00 -12.14 13.87
N ILE A 265 -17.21 -13.41 14.24
CA ILE A 265 -18.53 -14.03 14.37
C ILE A 265 -19.03 -13.91 15.81
N PHE A 266 -18.18 -14.19 16.80
CA PHE A 266 -18.59 -14.20 18.20
C PHE A 266 -18.95 -12.81 18.73
N ILE A 267 -18.28 -11.75 18.25
CA ILE A 267 -18.49 -10.40 18.78
C ILE A 267 -19.87 -9.81 18.42
N PRO A 268 -20.35 -9.87 17.17
CA PRO A 268 -21.71 -9.44 16.87
C PRO A 268 -22.78 -10.25 17.63
N ILE A 269 -22.56 -11.56 17.78
CA ILE A 269 -23.46 -12.44 18.52
C ILE A 269 -23.50 -12.05 20.00
N SER A 270 -22.35 -11.81 20.61
CA SER A 270 -22.25 -11.43 22.03
C SER A 270 -22.86 -10.06 22.30
N LEU A 271 -22.62 -9.08 21.42
CA LEU A 271 -23.22 -7.75 21.51
C LEU A 271 -24.75 -7.78 21.37
N PHE A 272 -25.25 -8.51 20.39
CA PHE A 272 -26.70 -8.68 20.22
C PHE A 272 -27.30 -9.41 21.43
N TRP A 273 -26.66 -10.48 21.89
CA TRP A 273 -27.11 -11.25 23.04
C TRP A 273 -27.14 -10.40 24.31
N PHE A 274 -26.10 -9.60 24.56
CA PHE A 274 -26.05 -8.66 25.68
C PHE A 274 -27.19 -7.63 25.60
N GLY A 275 -27.36 -6.98 24.45
CA GLY A 275 -28.42 -5.99 24.26
C GLY A 275 -29.81 -6.59 24.47
N TRP A 276 -30.07 -7.77 23.92
CA TRP A 276 -31.36 -8.47 24.02
C TRP A 276 -31.68 -8.94 25.43
N THR A 277 -30.66 -9.20 26.26
CA THR A 277 -30.82 -9.74 27.62
C THR A 277 -30.58 -8.72 28.73
N SER A 278 -30.45 -7.44 28.38
CA SER A 278 -30.25 -6.31 29.31
C SER A 278 -31.49 -5.94 30.14
N TYR A 279 -32.66 -6.52 29.85
CA TYR A 279 -33.89 -6.21 30.56
C TYR A 279 -33.91 -6.80 31.97
N ARG A 280 -34.45 -6.05 32.93
CA ARG A 280 -34.63 -6.50 34.32
C ARG A 280 -35.44 -7.80 34.48
N SER A 281 -36.29 -8.14 33.51
CA SER A 281 -37.06 -9.38 33.48
C SER A 281 -36.21 -10.63 33.23
N VAL A 282 -35.03 -10.46 32.61
CA VAL A 282 -34.09 -11.54 32.35
C VAL A 282 -33.13 -11.65 33.53
N HIS A 283 -32.71 -12.87 33.89
CA HIS A 283 -31.78 -13.06 35.00
C HIS A 283 -30.42 -12.41 34.70
N TRP A 284 -29.88 -11.65 35.65
CA TRP A 284 -28.64 -10.85 35.51
C TRP A 284 -27.43 -11.66 35.01
N ILE A 285 -27.41 -12.98 35.22
CA ILE A 285 -26.30 -13.84 34.76
C ILE A 285 -26.21 -13.93 33.23
N VAL A 286 -27.34 -13.81 32.53
CA VAL A 286 -27.40 -13.97 31.08
C VAL A 286 -26.64 -12.87 30.34
N PRO A 287 -26.85 -11.56 30.63
CA PRO A 287 -26.03 -10.50 30.04
C PRO A 287 -24.56 -10.56 30.49
N ILE A 288 -24.25 -11.07 31.70
CA ILE A 288 -22.85 -11.28 32.13
C ILE A 288 -22.17 -12.34 31.26
N ILE A 289 -22.83 -13.47 31.00
CA ILE A 289 -22.28 -14.52 30.12
C ILE A 289 -22.11 -13.98 28.70
N ALA A 290 -23.09 -13.24 28.18
CA ALA A 290 -22.98 -12.63 26.86
C ALA A 290 -21.73 -11.72 26.76
N SER A 291 -21.46 -10.94 27.79
CA SER A 291 -20.32 -10.01 27.83
C SER A 291 -18.95 -10.69 27.90
N SER A 292 -18.87 -11.97 28.27
CA SER A 292 -17.60 -12.71 28.37
C SER A 292 -16.95 -13.06 27.02
N PHE A 293 -17.73 -12.96 25.93
CA PHE A 293 -17.30 -13.26 24.55
C PHE A 293 -16.91 -12.01 23.75
N ILE A 294 -16.78 -10.87 24.43
CA ILE A 294 -16.36 -9.57 23.87
C ILE A 294 -14.86 -9.40 24.12
#